data_AF-A0A644U4X5-F1
#
_entry.id   AF-A0A644U4X5-F1
#
_cell.length_a   1.000
_cell.length_b   1.000
_cell.length_c   1.000
_cell.angle_alpha   90.00
_cell.angle_beta   90.00
_cell.angle_gamma   90.00
#
_symmetry.space_group_name_H-M   'P 1'
#
loop_
_entity.id
_entity.type
_entity.pdbx_description
1 polymer ?
#
loop_
_entity_poly.entity_id
_entity_poly.type
_entity_poly.pdbx_seq_one_letter_code
_entity_poly.pdbx_strand_id
1 'polypeptide(L)'
;MLTYGVTDIQNKPSLIKAIDIAKIIDRRAHTTLGYFISSKYDNYIKPIIEKIDREEKLAKLNKLKQHQDLEFAELGVDDGI
;
A
#
# COMPACT_ATOMS: atom_id res chain seq x y z
N MET A 1 -12.89 -15.05 6.19
CA MET A 1 -11.48 -14.82 5.79
C MET A 1 -10.63 -15.96 6.34
N LEU A 2 -9.97 -16.74 5.50
CA LEU A 2 -9.09 -17.82 5.97
C LEU A 2 -7.87 -17.22 6.68
N THR A 3 -7.37 -17.90 7.72
CA THR A 3 -6.24 -17.42 8.52
C THR A 3 -5.19 -18.53 8.65
N TYR A 4 -3.95 -18.22 8.30
CA TYR A 4 -2.83 -19.16 8.37
C TYR A 4 -1.73 -18.60 9.26
N GLY A 5 -1.15 -19.48 10.09
CA GLY A 5 0.05 -19.15 10.85
C GLY A 5 1.27 -19.18 9.94
N VAL A 6 2.21 -18.25 10.12
CA VAL A 6 3.49 -18.28 9.39
C VAL A 6 4.20 -19.62 9.57
N THR A 7 4.17 -20.18 10.78
CA THR A 7 4.77 -21.49 11.06
C THR A 7 4.12 -22.63 10.26
N ASP A 8 2.80 -22.58 10.01
CA ASP A 8 2.14 -23.63 9.20
C ASP A 8 2.62 -23.58 7.75
N ILE A 9 2.78 -22.37 7.22
CA ILE A 9 3.25 -22.13 5.86
C ILE A 9 4.70 -22.57 5.72
N GLN A 10 5.54 -22.30 6.73
CA GLN A 10 6.93 -22.76 6.76
C GLN A 10 7.02 -24.29 6.83
N ASN A 11 6.21 -24.94 7.67
CA ASN A 11 6.19 -26.39 7.81
C ASN A 11 5.62 -27.09 6.57
N LYS A 12 4.66 -26.47 5.88
CA LYS A 12 4.04 -27.02 4.67
C LYS A 12 3.87 -25.92 3.60
N PRO A 13 4.93 -25.56 2.86
CA PRO A 13 4.88 -24.50 1.84
C PRO A 13 3.88 -24.78 0.72
N SER A 14 3.55 -26.06 0.48
CA SER A 14 2.54 -26.45 -0.51
C SER A 14 1.15 -25.87 -0.23
N LEU A 15 0.86 -25.46 1.01
CA LEU A 15 -0.39 -24.79 1.37
C LEU A 15 -0.62 -23.52 0.53
N ILE A 16 0.45 -22.80 0.17
CA ILE A 16 0.37 -21.57 -0.65
C ILE A 16 -0.36 -21.83 -1.98
N LYS A 17 -0.19 -23.03 -2.56
CA LYS A 17 -0.83 -23.38 -3.84
C LYS A 17 -2.35 -23.50 -3.75
N ALA A 18 -2.88 -23.83 -2.57
CA ALA A 18 -4.31 -24.00 -2.34
C ALA A 18 -4.98 -22.75 -1.75
N ILE A 19 -4.19 -21.76 -1.33
CA ILE A 19 -4.70 -20.55 -0.71
C ILE A 19 -5.01 -19.53 -1.80
N ASP A 20 -6.24 -19.04 -1.79
CA ASP A 20 -6.66 -17.95 -2.67
C ASP A 20 -6.46 -16.58 -2.03
N ILE A 21 -7.07 -16.38 -0.86
CA ILE A 21 -6.96 -15.17 -0.06
C ILE A 21 -6.88 -15.58 1.41
N ALA A 22 -5.88 -15.09 2.12
CA ALA A 22 -5.67 -15.41 3.51
C ALA A 22 -5.09 -14.25 4.32
N LYS A 23 -5.45 -14.22 5.59
CA LYS A 23 -4.77 -13.43 6.61
C LYS A 23 -3.59 -14.24 7.16
N ILE A 24 -2.41 -13.65 7.17
CA ILE A 24 -1.19 -14.26 7.71
C ILE A 24 -0.96 -13.72 9.11
N ILE A 25 -0.88 -14.62 10.09
CA ILE A 25 -0.69 -14.27 11.50
C ILE A 25 0.57 -14.92 12.06
N ASP A 26 1.18 -14.25 13.03
CA ASP A 26 2.05 -14.91 13.98
C ASP A 26 1.20 -15.40 15.16
N ARG A 27 1.08 -16.72 15.31
CA ARG A 27 0.33 -17.31 16.41
C ARG A 27 1.03 -17.16 17.76
N ARG A 28 2.35 -17.01 17.78
CA ARG A 28 3.13 -16.88 19.02
C ARG A 28 3.06 -15.46 19.54
N ALA A 29 3.22 -14.48 18.66
CA ALA A 29 3.12 -13.07 19.01
C ALA A 29 1.67 -12.55 19.07
N HIS A 30 0.67 -13.36 18.67
CA HIS A 30 -0.73 -12.96 18.52
C HIS A 30 -0.92 -11.72 17.62
N THR A 31 -0.02 -11.52 16.64
CA THR A 31 -0.02 -10.38 15.74
C THR A 31 -0.42 -10.76 14.32
N THR A 32 -1.00 -9.79 13.61
CA THR A 32 -1.25 -9.91 12.17
C THR A 32 -0.03 -9.41 11.43
N LEU A 33 0.52 -10.23 10.55
CA LEU A 33 1.68 -9.85 9.73
C LEU A 33 1.27 -9.26 8.39
N GLY A 34 0.16 -9.74 7.83
CA GLY A 34 -0.36 -9.19 6.58
C GLY A 34 -1.42 -10.05 5.93
N TYR A 35 -1.61 -9.82 4.64
CA TYR A 35 -2.56 -10.55 3.82
C TYR A 35 -1.84 -11.14 2.61
N PHE A 36 -2.24 -12.35 2.25
CA PHE A 36 -1.78 -13.05 1.07
C PHE A 36 -2.94 -13.13 0.07
N ILE A 37 -2.64 -12.84 -1.19
CA ILE A 37 -3.55 -13.02 -2.31
C ILE A 37 -2.80 -13.78 -3.40
N SER A 38 -3.42 -14.82 -3.94
CA SER A 38 -2.86 -15.63 -5.02
C SER A 38 -2.67 -14.81 -6.29
N SER A 39 -1.58 -15.10 -7.02
CA SER A 39 -1.25 -14.47 -8.29
C SER A 39 -2.29 -14.70 -9.39
N LYS A 40 -3.23 -15.62 -9.21
CA LYS A 40 -4.38 -15.78 -10.11
C LYS A 40 -5.21 -14.50 -10.24
N TYR A 41 -5.16 -13.63 -9.24
CA TYR A 41 -5.86 -12.35 -9.23
C TYR A 41 -4.96 -11.16 -9.64
N ASP A 42 -3.72 -11.40 -10.04
CA ASP A 42 -2.72 -10.36 -10.35
C ASP A 42 -3.23 -9.37 -11.41
N ASN A 43 -3.87 -9.88 -12.48
CA ASN A 43 -4.44 -9.06 -13.54
C ASN A 43 -5.56 -8.11 -13.06
N TYR A 44 -6.26 -8.46 -11.97
CA TYR A 44 -7.31 -7.61 -11.40
C TYR A 44 -6.73 -6.62 -10.39
N ILE A 45 -5.67 -7.01 -9.68
CA ILE A 45 -5.09 -6.25 -8.57
C ILE A 45 -4.08 -5.20 -9.07
N LYS A 46 -3.23 -5.56 -10.04
CA LYS A 46 -2.19 -4.65 -10.56
C LYS A 46 -2.73 -3.31 -11.06
N PRO A 47 -3.78 -3.25 -11.90
CA PRO A 47 -4.31 -1.97 -12.38
C PRO A 47 -4.81 -1.08 -11.23
N ILE A 48 -5.35 -1.70 -10.18
CA ILE A 48 -5.83 -0.99 -8.99
C ILE A 48 -4.64 -0.43 -8.19
N ILE A 49 -3.58 -1.22 -7.99
CA ILE A 49 -2.35 -0.76 -7.32
C ILE A 49 -1.73 0.41 -8.09
N GLU A 50 -1.61 0.30 -9.41
CA GLU A 50 -1.05 1.37 -10.25
C GLU A 50 -1.88 2.66 -10.20
N LYS A 51 -3.21 2.53 -10.15
CA LYS A 51 -4.10 3.67 -9.99
C LYS A 51 -3.90 4.35 -8.63
N ILE A 52 -3.82 3.58 -7.55
CA ILE A 52 -3.58 4.10 -6.20
C ILE A 52 -2.23 4.82 -6.13
N ASP A 53 -1.16 4.23 -6.64
CA ASP A 53 0.19 4.84 -6.64
C ASP A 53 0.21 6.16 -7.45
N ARG A 54 -0.50 6.20 -8.59
CA ARG A 54 -0.66 7.43 -9.37
C ARG A 54 -1.39 8.52 -8.59
N GLU A 55 -2.50 8.17 -7.94
CA GLU A 55 -3.28 9.11 -7.12
C GLU A 55 -2.47 9.63 -5.93
N GLU A 56 -1.69 8.79 -5.24
CA GLU A 56 -0.80 9.22 -4.17
C GLU A 56 0.30 10.18 -4.66
N LYS A 57 0.90 9.90 -5.82
CA LYS A 57 1.91 10.78 -6.43
C LYS A 57 1.30 12.13 -6.82
N LEU A 58 0.10 12.14 -7.39
CA LEU A 58 -0.61 13.38 -7.71
C LEU A 58 -0.99 14.17 -6.45
N ALA A 59 -1.44 13.50 -5.40
CA ALA A 59 -1.74 14.15 -4.12
C ALA A 59 -0.48 14.78 -3.50
N LYS A 60 0.67 14.08 -3.52
CA LYS A 60 1.96 14.63 -3.09
C LYS A 60 2.40 15.82 -3.93
N LEU A 61 2.26 15.74 -5.26
CA LEU A 61 2.57 16.86 -6.16
C LEU A 61 1.71 18.08 -5.87
N ASN A 62 0.40 17.89 -5.69
CA ASN A 62 -0.53 18.98 -5.36
C ASN A 62 -0.20 19.62 -4.02
N LYS A 63 0.18 18.82 -3.02
CA LYS A 63 0.64 19.34 -1.72
C LYS A 63 1.92 20.16 -1.85
N LEU A 64 2.90 19.70 -2.64
CA LEU A 64 4.14 20.44 -2.89
C LEU A 64 3.88 21.74 -3.65
N LYS A 65 2.99 21.73 -4.66
CA LYS A 65 2.58 22.94 -5.37
C LYS A 65 1.87 23.93 -4.44
N GLN A 66 0.96 23.46 -3.59
CA GLN A 66 0.32 24.31 -2.59
C GLN A 66 1.33 24.94 -1.62
N HIS A 67 2.36 24.20 -1.20
CA HIS A 67 3.44 24.75 -0.38
C HIS A 67 4.29 25.77 -1.14
N GLN A 68 4.64 25.52 -2.41
CA GLN A 68 5.34 26.50 -3.24
C GLN A 68 4.50 27.76 -3.49
N ASP A 69 3.21 27.60 -3.77
CA ASP A 69 2.28 28.71 -4.00
C ASP A 69 2.06 29.52 -2.71
N LEU A 70 2.07 28.87 -1.53
CA LEU A 70 2.07 29.54 -0.22
C LEU A 70 3.36 30.31 0.04
N GLU A 71 4.53 29.72 -0.21
CA GLU A 71 5.81 30.41 -0.10
C GLU A 71 5.88 31.59 -1.09
N PHE A 72 5.37 31.43 -2.31
CA PHE A 72 5.31 32.50 -3.31
C PHE A 72 4.31 33.61 -2.92
N ALA A 73 3.18 33.25 -2.30
CA ALA A 73 2.22 34.22 -1.77
C ALA A 73 2.76 34.96 -0.54
N GLU A 74 3.60 34.32 0.28
CA GLU A 74 4.32 34.95 1.40
C GLU A 74 5.49 35.84 0.94
N LEU A 75 6.20 35.45 -0.14
CA LEU A 75 7.27 36.25 -0.76
C LEU A 75 6.74 37.35 -1.71
N GLY A 76 5.48 37.28 -2.13
CA GLY A 76 4.88 38.12 -3.17
C GLY A 76 4.24 39.42 -2.69
N VAL A 77 4.56 39.93 -1.50
CA VAL A 77 4.04 41.22 -1.00
C VAL A 77 5.17 42.11 -0.48
N ASP A 78 6.31 42.23 -1.20
CA ASP A 78 7.16 43.44 -1.09
C ASP A 78 8.23 43.63 -2.19
N ASP A 79 7.99 43.20 -3.44
CA ASP A 79 8.83 43.68 -4.55
C ASP A 79 8.18 44.91 -5.18
N GLY A 80 8.52 46.06 -4.58
CA GLY A 80 7.92 47.35 -4.87
C GLY A 80 8.10 47.86 -6.29
N ILE A 81 6.99 48.35 -6.86
CA ILE A 81 6.86 49.54 -7.73
C ILE A 81 5.51 50.19 -7.41
#